data_AF-A5PF09-F1
#
_entry.id   AF-A5PF09-F1
#
_cell.length_a   1.000
_cell.length_b   1.000
_cell.length_c   1.000
_cell.angle_alpha   90.00
_cell.angle_beta   90.00
_cell.angle_gamma   90.00
#
_symmetry.space_group_name_H-M   'P 1'
#
loop_
_entity.id
_entity.type
_entity.pdbx_description
1 polymer ?
#
loop_
_entity_poly.entity_id
_entity_poly.type
_entity_poly.pdbx_seq_one_letter_code
_entity_poly.pdbx_strand_id
1 'polypeptide(L)'
;RTQTRPTGNQPSMTPPSEAPSGTAWVYGDPQQVLYPRNSSGAYCGIGENKDKPYLLYFNIFSCVLTTNIIAVAQNGLDCPTPQVCVSSCPAVSWTVATNQLSQTVGQVFYAANRSFCLPGVPGDMPVHQSLSQELCPSFLLPSSPALGRCFPWPNSTVPEVPEISNTSISQGISGLLDSLNA
;
A
#
# COMPACT_ATOMS: atom_id res chain seq x y z
N ARG A 1 -25.01 -39.41 -52.96
CA ARG A 1 -26.34 -38.82 -52.65
C ARG A 1 -26.36 -38.57 -51.15
N THR A 2 -26.18 -37.35 -50.64
CA THR A 2 -27.26 -36.37 -50.32
C THR A 2 -28.47 -37.06 -49.67
N GLN A 3 -28.94 -36.70 -48.47
CA GLN A 3 -29.27 -35.34 -48.04
C GLN A 3 -29.64 -35.28 -46.52
N THR A 4 -29.29 -34.15 -45.88
CA THR A 4 -30.05 -33.32 -44.92
C THR A 4 -30.60 -33.86 -43.57
N ARG A 5 -30.14 -33.23 -42.46
CA ARG A 5 -30.85 -33.11 -41.18
C ARG A 5 -31.48 -31.70 -41.09
N PRO A 6 -32.71 -31.54 -40.57
CA PRO A 6 -33.38 -30.23 -40.53
C PRO A 6 -32.88 -29.34 -39.39
N THR A 7 -32.88 -28.04 -39.67
CA THR A 7 -32.63 -26.91 -38.79
C THR A 7 -33.86 -26.61 -37.91
N GLY A 8 -33.63 -26.46 -36.61
CA GLY A 8 -34.58 -25.92 -35.63
C GLY A 8 -33.87 -24.94 -34.72
N ASN A 9 -34.29 -23.68 -34.78
CA ASN A 9 -33.67 -22.50 -34.18
C ASN A 9 -33.70 -22.50 -32.64
N GLN A 10 -32.59 -22.11 -32.01
CA GLN A 10 -32.56 -21.62 -30.63
C GLN A 10 -31.96 -20.20 -30.63
N PRO A 11 -32.51 -19.23 -29.86
CA PRO A 11 -32.12 -17.82 -29.99
C PRO A 11 -30.71 -17.55 -29.50
N SER A 12 -29.98 -16.75 -30.28
CA SER A 12 -28.66 -16.20 -30.02
C SER A 12 -28.66 -15.27 -28.81
N MET A 13 -28.08 -15.71 -27.70
CA MET A 13 -27.40 -14.81 -26.77
C MET A 13 -25.95 -14.71 -27.22
N THR A 14 -25.62 -13.66 -27.97
CA THR A 14 -24.24 -13.32 -28.31
C THR A 14 -23.52 -12.82 -27.05
N PRO A 15 -22.50 -13.53 -26.54
CA PRO A 15 -21.57 -12.92 -25.60
C PRO A 15 -20.77 -11.82 -26.33
N PRO A 16 -20.39 -10.72 -25.66
CA PRO A 16 -19.48 -9.75 -26.25
C PRO A 16 -18.15 -10.43 -26.57
N SER A 17 -17.85 -10.52 -27.86
CA SER A 17 -16.54 -10.64 -28.50
C SER A 17 -15.42 -11.22 -27.62
N GLU A 18 -15.16 -12.50 -27.88
CA GLU A 18 -13.89 -13.20 -27.71
C GLU A 18 -12.68 -12.25 -27.65
N ALA A 19 -12.16 -12.02 -26.44
CA ALA A 19 -10.74 -11.74 -26.29
C ALA A 19 -10.01 -13.08 -26.46
N PRO A 20 -9.03 -13.21 -27.37
CA PRO A 20 -8.32 -14.46 -27.57
C PRO A 20 -7.63 -14.88 -26.27
N SER A 21 -7.84 -16.14 -25.85
CA SER A 21 -7.26 -16.73 -24.64
C SER A 21 -5.76 -17.02 -24.81
N GLY A 22 -4.98 -16.01 -25.16
CA GLY A 22 -3.59 -16.19 -25.57
C GLY A 22 -2.76 -14.91 -25.68
N THR A 23 -3.25 -13.76 -25.22
CA THR A 23 -2.39 -12.60 -25.01
C THR A 23 -2.14 -12.45 -23.51
N ALA A 24 -1.30 -13.33 -22.97
CA ALA A 24 -0.52 -12.92 -21.82
C ALA A 24 0.23 -11.65 -22.27
N TRP A 25 -0.03 -10.54 -21.60
CA TRP A 25 0.54 -9.24 -21.91
C TRP A 25 2.06 -9.38 -22.10
N VAL A 26 2.55 -9.17 -23.32
CA VAL A 26 3.99 -9.26 -23.67
C VAL A 26 4.84 -8.29 -22.82
N TYR A 27 4.19 -7.25 -22.28
CA TYR A 27 4.79 -6.15 -21.52
C TYR A 27 4.31 -6.07 -20.05
N GLY A 28 3.62 -7.10 -19.54
CA GLY A 28 3.02 -7.08 -18.19
C GLY A 28 1.71 -6.28 -18.12
N ASP A 29 1.00 -6.40 -17.01
CA ASP A 29 -0.23 -5.62 -16.76
C ASP A 29 0.15 -4.14 -16.58
N PRO A 30 -0.30 -3.21 -17.46
CA PRO A 30 0.05 -1.79 -17.35
C PRO A 30 -0.43 -1.17 -16.03
N GLN A 31 -1.43 -1.77 -15.35
CA GLN A 31 -1.86 -1.32 -14.02
C GLN A 31 -0.76 -1.46 -12.97
N GLN A 32 0.15 -2.41 -13.13
CA GLN A 32 1.28 -2.62 -12.21
C GLN A 32 2.24 -1.41 -12.18
N VAL A 33 2.34 -0.68 -13.29
CA VAL A 33 3.17 0.53 -13.39
C VAL A 33 2.44 1.74 -12.80
N LEU A 34 1.12 1.81 -12.99
CA LEU A 34 0.33 2.99 -12.66
C LEU A 34 -0.17 3.00 -11.21
N TYR A 35 -0.53 1.84 -10.67
CA TYR A 35 -1.19 1.73 -9.37
C TYR A 35 -0.33 0.95 -8.38
N PRO A 36 -0.03 1.54 -7.20
CA PRO A 36 0.62 0.80 -6.15
C PRO A 36 -0.28 -0.31 -5.60
N ARG A 37 0.34 -1.34 -4.99
CA ARG A 37 -0.36 -2.45 -4.32
C ARG A 37 -0.08 -2.44 -2.83
N ASN A 38 -1.09 -2.76 -2.04
CA ASN A 38 -0.95 -3.00 -0.60
C ASN A 38 -0.31 -4.38 -0.31
N SER A 39 -0.11 -4.71 0.96
CA SER A 39 0.47 -6.00 1.37
C SER A 39 -0.37 -7.23 1.00
N SER A 40 -1.67 -7.07 0.74
CA SER A 40 -2.53 -8.15 0.22
C SER A 40 -2.50 -8.30 -1.30
N GLY A 41 -1.70 -7.47 -2.00
CA GLY A 41 -1.61 -7.46 -3.46
C GLY A 41 -2.74 -6.70 -4.16
N ALA A 42 -3.64 -6.06 -3.42
CA ALA A 42 -4.73 -5.26 -3.99
C ALA A 42 -4.21 -3.88 -4.41
N TYR A 43 -4.63 -3.41 -5.58
CA TYR A 43 -4.29 -2.09 -6.10
C TYR A 43 -4.97 -0.98 -5.28
N CYS A 44 -4.27 0.14 -5.08
CA CYS A 44 -4.82 1.37 -4.51
C CYS A 44 -5.47 2.23 -5.62
N GLY A 45 -6.61 2.86 -5.34
CA GLY A 45 -7.31 3.75 -6.28
C GLY A 45 -8.23 3.06 -7.30
N ILE A 46 -8.27 1.72 -7.30
CA ILE A 46 -9.18 0.92 -8.13
C ILE A 46 -9.78 -0.25 -7.34
N GLY A 47 -10.83 -0.87 -7.88
CA GLY A 47 -11.51 -2.01 -7.25
C GLY A 47 -12.05 -1.66 -5.86
N GLU A 48 -11.75 -2.49 -4.87
CA GLU A 48 -12.17 -2.30 -3.47
C GLU A 48 -11.52 -1.09 -2.80
N ASN A 49 -10.38 -0.60 -3.31
CA ASN A 49 -9.66 0.56 -2.79
C ASN A 49 -9.87 1.81 -3.65
N LYS A 50 -10.98 1.92 -4.39
CA LYS A 50 -11.26 3.06 -5.28
C LYS A 50 -11.13 4.42 -4.59
N ASP A 51 -11.59 4.53 -3.35
CA ASP A 51 -11.55 5.77 -2.56
C ASP A 51 -10.24 5.94 -1.77
N LYS A 52 -9.27 5.03 -1.98
CA LYS A 52 -7.99 4.96 -1.27
C LYS A 52 -6.84 4.92 -2.29
N PRO A 53 -6.55 6.04 -2.98
CA PRO A 53 -5.61 6.05 -4.09
C PRO A 53 -4.14 6.02 -3.66
N TYR A 54 -3.84 6.26 -2.38
CA TYR A 54 -2.46 6.40 -1.92
C TYR A 54 -2.00 5.18 -1.13
N LEU A 55 -0.77 4.75 -1.36
CA LEU A 55 -0.12 3.70 -0.57
C LEU A 55 0.68 4.31 0.57
N LEU A 56 0.41 3.85 1.78
CA LEU A 56 1.16 4.19 2.99
C LEU A 56 1.99 3.00 3.46
N TYR A 57 3.26 3.26 3.77
CA TYR A 57 4.16 2.31 4.43
C TYR A 57 4.08 2.49 5.94
N PHE A 58 4.00 1.40 6.71
CA PHE A 58 4.02 1.49 8.17
C PHE A 58 5.38 1.96 8.68
N ASN A 59 6.46 1.51 8.04
CA ASN A 59 7.81 1.99 8.29
C ASN A 59 8.53 2.26 6.96
N ILE A 60 8.44 3.50 6.48
CA ILE A 60 9.09 3.92 5.22
C ILE A 60 10.62 3.87 5.28
N PHE A 61 11.22 3.89 6.47
CA PHE A 61 12.68 3.79 6.62
C PHE A 61 13.21 2.40 6.29
N SER A 62 12.39 1.36 6.48
CA SER A 62 12.74 -0.01 6.09
C SER A 62 12.93 -0.16 4.57
N CYS A 63 12.42 0.78 3.76
CA CYS A 63 12.62 0.78 2.31
C CYS A 63 14.05 1.15 1.87
N VAL A 64 14.80 1.89 2.68
CA VAL A 64 16.11 2.44 2.29
C VAL A 64 17.27 1.60 2.84
N LEU A 65 17.02 0.80 3.88
CA LEU A 65 18.05 0.03 4.57
C LEU A 65 18.46 -1.25 3.85
N THR A 66 17.80 -1.62 2.75
CA THR A 66 18.02 -2.88 2.01
C THR A 66 18.54 -2.70 0.58
N THR A 67 18.78 -1.48 0.12
CA THR A 67 18.95 -1.21 -1.32
C THR A 67 20.39 -1.35 -1.80
N ASN A 68 20.67 -2.46 -2.48
CA ASN A 68 21.59 -2.47 -3.62
C ASN A 68 20.83 -1.88 -4.83
N ILE A 69 21.41 -0.90 -5.53
CA ILE A 69 20.79 -0.22 -6.69
C ILE A 69 20.32 -1.23 -7.75
N ILE A 70 21.03 -2.35 -7.89
CA ILE A 70 20.70 -3.44 -8.82
C ILE A 70 19.41 -4.17 -8.40
N ALA A 71 19.15 -4.31 -7.09
CA ALA A 71 17.94 -4.97 -6.58
C ALA A 71 16.68 -4.11 -6.80
N VAL A 72 16.79 -2.78 -6.72
CA VAL A 72 15.68 -1.84 -6.98
C VAL A 72 15.18 -1.95 -8.43
N ALA A 73 16.10 -2.10 -9.38
CA ALA A 73 15.76 -2.22 -10.79
C ALA A 73 15.16 -3.59 -11.16
N GLN A 74 15.41 -4.63 -10.37
CA GLN A 74 14.98 -6.00 -10.67
C GLN A 74 13.70 -6.41 -9.92
N ASN A 75 13.54 -6.00 -8.66
CA ASN A 75 12.45 -6.45 -7.78
C ASN A 75 11.55 -5.30 -7.28
N GLY A 76 11.88 -4.05 -7.63
CA GLY A 76 11.32 -2.87 -6.97
C GLY A 76 11.98 -2.62 -5.62
N LEU A 77 11.54 -1.57 -4.91
CA LEU A 77 11.95 -1.34 -3.53
C LEU A 77 11.35 -2.45 -2.65
N ASP A 78 12.13 -3.46 -2.29
CA ASP A 78 11.78 -4.44 -1.27
C ASP A 78 11.73 -3.73 0.09
N CYS A 79 10.55 -3.21 0.41
CA CYS A 79 10.21 -2.65 1.71
C CYS A 79 9.56 -3.75 2.56
N PRO A 80 10.28 -4.42 3.48
CA PRO A 80 9.73 -5.44 4.37
C PRO A 80 8.90 -4.78 5.48
N THR A 81 7.85 -4.05 5.08
CA THR A 81 6.91 -3.38 5.98
C THR A 81 5.51 -3.54 5.42
N PRO A 82 4.48 -3.70 6.27
CA PRO A 82 3.10 -3.69 5.79
C PRO A 82 2.77 -2.38 5.09
N GLN A 83 1.93 -2.51 4.07
CA GLN A 83 1.55 -1.41 3.19
C GLN A 83 0.03 -1.41 3.10
N VAL A 84 -0.59 -0.24 3.20
CA VAL A 84 -2.04 -0.09 3.20
C VAL A 84 -2.46 1.03 2.25
N CYS A 85 -3.58 0.84 1.56
CA CYS A 85 -4.19 1.91 0.78
C CYS A 85 -4.94 2.88 1.70
N VAL A 86 -4.77 4.19 1.50
CA VAL A 86 -5.38 5.25 2.29
C VAL A 86 -6.01 6.30 1.37
N SER A 87 -7.05 6.97 1.87
CA SER A 87 -7.74 8.06 1.16
C SER A 87 -6.90 9.34 1.13
N SER A 88 -6.08 9.56 2.16
CA SER A 88 -5.22 10.73 2.31
C SER A 88 -3.95 10.37 3.08
N CYS A 89 -2.83 10.94 2.70
CA CYS A 89 -1.58 10.81 3.44
C CYS A 89 -1.67 11.52 4.81
N PRO A 90 -1.00 11.00 5.86
CA PRO A 90 -0.96 11.66 7.16
C PRO A 90 -0.38 13.07 7.06
N ALA A 91 -1.13 14.08 7.53
CA ALA A 91 -0.69 15.48 7.53
C ALA A 91 0.11 15.85 8.78
N VAL A 92 -0.04 15.10 9.88
CA VAL A 92 0.56 15.38 11.18
C VAL A 92 1.33 14.17 11.68
N SER A 93 2.41 14.42 12.42
CA SER A 93 3.15 13.35 13.08
C SER A 93 2.32 12.78 14.22
N TRP A 94 2.37 11.47 14.37
CA TRP A 94 1.71 10.79 15.47
C TRP A 94 2.49 9.54 15.84
N THR A 95 2.50 9.20 17.12
CA THR A 95 3.11 7.98 17.63
C THR A 95 2.22 7.40 18.72
N VAL A 96 2.18 6.08 18.83
CA VAL A 96 1.48 5.40 19.91
C VAL A 96 2.20 5.69 21.22
N ALA A 97 1.52 6.37 22.13
CA ALA A 97 2.07 6.65 23.45
C ALA A 97 2.05 5.39 24.34
N THR A 98 2.94 5.30 25.33
CA THR A 98 3.04 4.13 26.22
C THR A 98 1.74 3.82 26.96
N ASN A 99 0.98 4.85 27.34
CA ASN A 99 -0.34 4.72 27.98
C ASN A 99 -1.47 4.27 27.02
N GLN A 100 -1.21 4.26 25.71
CA GLN A 100 -2.13 3.78 24.68
C GLN A 100 -1.94 2.30 24.34
N LEU A 101 -0.82 1.69 24.74
CA LEU A 101 -0.54 0.27 24.47
C LEU A 101 -1.54 -0.69 25.13
N SER A 102 -2.10 -0.31 26.28
CA SER A 102 -3.14 -1.06 27.01
C SER A 102 -4.56 -0.75 26.56
N GLN A 103 -4.75 0.25 25.69
CA GLN A 103 -6.06 0.61 25.13
C GLN A 103 -6.38 -0.27 23.91
N THR A 104 -7.59 -0.14 23.38
CA THR A 104 -8.00 -0.85 22.17
C THR A 104 -7.72 -0.04 20.90
N VAL A 105 -7.58 -0.73 19.76
CA VAL A 105 -7.39 -0.11 18.44
C VAL A 105 -8.51 0.89 18.15
N GLY A 106 -9.75 0.55 18.51
CA GLY A 106 -10.90 1.43 18.31
C GLY A 106 -10.77 2.77 19.04
N GLN A 107 -10.21 2.77 20.26
CA GLN A 107 -10.00 3.98 21.06
C GLN A 107 -8.86 4.84 20.51
N VAL A 108 -7.79 4.22 20.04
CA VAL A 108 -6.56 4.93 19.68
C VAL A 108 -6.51 5.34 18.20
N PHE A 109 -7.03 4.48 17.31
CA PHE A 109 -7.04 4.71 15.87
C PHE A 109 -8.40 5.23 15.40
N TYR A 110 -9.47 4.46 15.58
CA TYR A 110 -10.76 4.77 14.93
C TYR A 110 -11.47 5.97 15.54
N ALA A 111 -11.44 6.15 16.86
CA ALA A 111 -12.02 7.32 17.52
C ALA A 111 -11.34 8.65 17.10
N ALA A 112 -10.08 8.58 16.68
CA ALA A 112 -9.32 9.71 16.14
C ALA A 112 -9.37 9.81 14.61
N ASN A 113 -10.26 9.04 13.95
CA ASN A 113 -10.39 8.96 12.50
C ASN A 113 -9.08 8.57 11.77
N ARG A 114 -8.25 7.75 12.41
CA ARG A 114 -6.97 7.24 11.88
C ARG A 114 -7.18 5.87 11.23
N SER A 115 -7.68 5.86 10.00
CA SER A 115 -7.89 4.62 9.24
C SER A 115 -6.62 4.14 8.53
N PHE A 116 -5.55 3.91 9.30
CA PHE A 116 -4.23 3.49 8.79
C PHE A 116 -3.87 2.03 9.13
N CYS A 117 -4.69 1.33 9.90
CA CYS A 117 -4.53 -0.10 10.12
C CYS A 117 -4.90 -0.89 8.85
N LEU A 118 -4.45 -2.14 8.77
CA LEU A 118 -4.85 -3.07 7.73
C LEU A 118 -6.38 -3.29 7.76
N PRO A 119 -7.01 -3.59 6.61
CA PRO A 119 -8.42 -3.94 6.57
C PRO A 119 -8.74 -5.16 7.46
N GLY A 120 -9.87 -5.12 8.17
CA GLY A 120 -10.33 -6.24 8.99
C GLY A 120 -9.78 -6.30 10.42
N VAL A 121 -8.93 -5.35 10.84
CA VAL A 121 -8.48 -5.26 12.23
C VAL A 121 -9.67 -4.92 13.14
N PRO A 122 -9.95 -5.71 14.18
CA PRO A 122 -11.10 -5.48 15.02
C PRO A 122 -10.80 -4.41 16.08
N GLY A 123 -11.76 -3.52 16.35
CA GLY A 123 -11.56 -2.35 17.21
C GLY A 123 -11.40 -2.65 18.71
N ASP A 124 -11.74 -3.87 19.14
CA ASP A 124 -11.56 -4.38 20.50
C ASP A 124 -10.17 -4.99 20.72
N MET A 125 -9.38 -5.21 19.66
CA MET A 125 -8.00 -5.68 19.78
C MET A 125 -7.15 -4.68 20.58
N PRO A 126 -6.31 -5.15 21.52
CA PRO A 126 -5.36 -4.30 22.22
C PRO A 126 -4.32 -3.69 21.27
N VAL A 127 -3.94 -2.43 21.49
CA VAL A 127 -2.97 -1.74 20.63
C VAL A 127 -1.62 -2.45 20.61
N HIS A 128 -1.07 -2.85 21.76
CA HIS A 128 0.21 -3.57 21.81
C HIS A 128 0.22 -4.82 20.91
N GLN A 129 -0.89 -5.56 20.88
CA GLN A 129 -1.05 -6.74 20.05
C GLN A 129 -1.10 -6.35 18.56
N SER A 130 -1.85 -5.31 18.21
CA SER A 130 -1.93 -4.83 16.83
C SER A 130 -0.57 -4.37 16.28
N LEU A 131 0.26 -3.77 17.13
CA LEU A 131 1.61 -3.35 16.76
C LEU A 131 2.55 -4.54 16.61
N SER A 132 2.51 -5.50 17.53
CA SER A 132 3.34 -6.71 17.47
C SER A 132 3.02 -7.61 16.27
N GLN A 133 1.79 -7.58 15.78
CA GLN A 133 1.36 -8.31 14.58
C GLN A 133 1.44 -7.46 13.30
N GLU A 134 2.00 -6.26 13.40
CA GLU A 134 2.12 -5.28 12.30
C GLU A 134 0.78 -5.01 11.57
N LEU A 135 -0.32 -5.05 12.32
CA LEU A 135 -1.67 -4.80 11.82
C LEU A 135 -2.00 -3.31 11.79
N CYS A 136 -1.38 -2.54 12.67
CA CYS A 136 -1.49 -1.08 12.73
C CYS A 136 -0.09 -0.45 12.80
N PRO A 137 0.09 0.77 12.27
CA PRO A 137 1.37 1.47 12.35
C PRO A 137 1.61 1.99 13.77
N SER A 138 2.85 1.91 14.25
CA SER A 138 3.27 2.45 15.55
C SER A 138 3.45 3.97 15.53
N PHE A 139 3.75 4.53 14.36
CA PHE A 139 3.87 5.96 14.12
C PHE A 139 3.37 6.35 12.73
N LEU A 140 3.08 7.63 12.55
CA LEU A 140 2.74 8.26 11.29
C LEU A 140 3.65 9.46 11.08
N LEU A 141 4.16 9.60 9.87
CA LEU A 141 4.96 10.75 9.47
C LEU A 141 4.14 11.68 8.56
N PRO A 142 4.27 13.01 8.75
CA PRO A 142 3.77 13.98 7.80
C PRO A 142 4.28 13.66 6.41
N SER A 143 3.36 13.42 5.49
CA SER A 143 3.69 12.98 4.13
C SER A 143 2.76 13.59 3.10
N SER A 144 3.30 13.76 1.90
CA SER A 144 2.55 14.21 0.73
C SER A 144 2.43 13.10 -0.30
N PRO A 145 1.32 13.05 -1.06
CA PRO A 145 1.17 12.10 -2.13
C PRO A 145 2.13 12.42 -3.29
N ALA A 146 2.91 11.44 -3.73
CA ALA A 146 3.62 11.46 -5.01
C ALA A 146 3.61 10.06 -5.63
N LEU A 147 3.41 9.95 -6.94
CA LEU A 147 3.33 8.66 -7.67
C LEU A 147 2.39 7.63 -7.00
N GLY A 148 1.27 8.08 -6.44
CA GLY A 148 0.31 7.22 -5.73
C GLY A 148 0.79 6.69 -4.38
N ARG A 149 1.89 7.19 -3.81
CA ARG A 149 2.43 6.79 -2.51
C ARG A 149 2.59 7.99 -1.58
N CYS A 150 2.58 7.75 -0.28
CA CYS A 150 2.83 8.80 0.72
C CYS A 150 4.32 8.91 1.02
N PHE A 151 4.92 10.06 0.67
CA PHE A 151 6.34 10.34 0.91
C PHE A 151 6.53 11.37 2.02
N PRO A 152 7.39 11.10 3.02
CA PRO A 152 7.60 11.98 4.16
C PRO A 152 8.27 13.29 3.73
N TRP A 153 7.96 14.38 4.42
CA TRP A 153 8.59 15.67 4.14
C TRP A 153 10.01 15.71 4.73
N PRO A 154 10.99 16.36 4.05
CA PRO A 154 12.37 16.46 4.56
C PRO A 154 12.48 17.25 5.88
N ASN A 155 11.48 18.06 6.23
CA ASN A 155 11.45 18.85 7.48
C ASN A 155 10.54 18.24 8.56
N SER A 156 10.15 16.97 8.42
CA SER A 156 9.30 16.29 9.42
C SER A 156 10.10 16.00 10.68
N THR A 157 9.59 16.43 11.83
CA THR A 157 10.11 16.01 13.12
C THR A 157 9.80 14.53 13.29
N VAL A 158 10.83 13.68 13.22
CA VAL A 158 10.69 12.24 13.38
C VAL A 158 10.38 11.95 14.84
N PRO A 159 9.39 11.09 15.17
CA PRO A 159 9.20 10.62 16.53
C PRO A 159 10.48 9.94 17.03
N GLU A 160 10.84 10.15 18.29
CA GLU A 160 11.99 9.49 18.93
C GLU A 160 11.70 7.98 19.04
N VAL A 161 12.03 7.22 17.98
CA VAL A 161 11.96 5.76 17.98
C VAL A 161 13.32 5.26 18.48
N PRO A 162 13.38 4.42 19.54
CA PRO A 162 14.65 3.99 20.15
C PRO A 162 15.65 3.31 19.22
N GLU A 163 15.21 2.86 18.04
CA GLU A 163 16.01 2.04 17.12
C GLU A 163 16.65 2.81 15.96
N ILE A 164 16.43 4.13 15.81
CA ILE A 164 16.88 4.83 14.60
C ILE A 164 17.52 6.20 14.91
N SER A 165 18.80 6.36 14.56
CA SER A 165 19.52 7.63 14.66
C SER A 165 18.98 8.66 13.66
N ASN A 166 18.71 9.89 14.12
CA ASN A 166 18.26 11.03 13.31
C ASN A 166 19.08 11.23 12.03
N THR A 167 20.38 10.94 12.05
CA THR A 167 21.28 11.10 10.88
C THR A 167 21.00 10.09 9.76
N SER A 168 20.68 8.84 10.10
CA SER A 168 20.39 7.78 9.11
C SER A 168 19.04 8.00 8.44
N ILE A 169 18.09 8.59 9.18
CA ILE A 169 16.74 8.90 8.70
C ILE A 169 16.76 10.05 7.69
N SER A 170 17.44 11.14 7.99
CA SER A 170 17.56 12.28 7.06
C SER A 170 18.23 11.87 5.76
N GLN A 171 19.28 11.04 5.84
CA GLN A 171 19.94 10.47 4.66
C GLN A 171 19.00 9.55 3.88
N GLY A 172 18.19 8.75 4.57
CA GLY A 172 17.21 7.87 3.93
C GLY A 172 16.10 8.64 3.20
N ILE A 173 15.57 9.71 3.80
CA ILE A 173 14.56 10.57 3.17
C ILE A 173 15.14 11.30 1.95
N SER A 174 16.37 11.84 2.06
CA SER A 174 17.04 12.46 0.92
C SER A 174 17.31 11.48 -0.21
N GLY A 175 17.80 10.27 0.09
CA GLY A 175 18.04 9.24 -0.93
C GLY A 175 16.76 8.76 -1.62
N LEU A 176 15.65 8.68 -0.86
CA LEU A 176 14.34 8.39 -1.43
C LEU A 176 13.86 9.51 -2.36
N LEU A 177 14.04 10.77 -1.96
CA LEU A 177 13.68 11.93 -2.76
C LEU A 177 14.53 12.04 -4.04
N ASP A 178 15.83 11.79 -3.94
CA ASP A 178 16.75 11.77 -5.09
C ASP A 178 16.36 10.68 -6.08
N SER A 179 15.92 9.51 -5.59
CA SER A 179 15.43 8.41 -6.44
C SER A 179 14.10 8.72 -7.15
N LEU A 180 13.31 9.65 -6.61
CA LEU A 180 12.05 10.10 -7.24
C LEU A 180 12.26 11.23 -8.24
N ASN A 181 13.33 12.01 -8.07
CA ASN A 181 13.66 13.15 -8.94
C ASN A 181 14.62 12.80 -10.09
N ALA A 182 15.28 11.63 -10.03
CA ALA A 182 16.12 11.08 -11.10
C ALA A 182 15.30 10.37 -12.18
#